data_AF-A0A353GRV4-F1
#
_entry.id   AF-A0A353GRV4-F1
#
_cell.length_a   1.000
_cell.length_b   1.000
_cell.length_c   1.000
_cell.angle_alpha   90.00
_cell.angle_beta   90.00
_cell.angle_gamma   90.00
#
_symmetry.space_group_name_H-M   'P 1'
#
loop_
_entity.id
_entity.type
_entity.pdbx_description
1 polymer ?
#
loop_
_entity_poly.entity_id
_entity_poly.type
_entity_poly.pdbx_seq_one_letter_code
_entity_poly.pdbx_strand_id
1 'polypeptide(L)'
;MIDNEPQGNQKAVKKKATVKFFTNEHGDPFSLGPELLVTGEREHSNDVGLFEIVEMRTRNVEFTFPDPTILGENLCLLYGVGPTTAARLNQEGYRTIYDLTKHPRWQRAALDLIKIIEAKDTLRLACYGASDFELLSFYRPETVRFIDIETVGLYYIHPVFLIGILEFENGYGQIRQFLARDFGEERAILLEASQLLKKTSMLVSYNGRSFDLPYLKGRMRYHQLEVNFDSWQLDLLRQARKNYRGVLPDCRLLTIEKCVLNQERNDDIPGSEIARYYNCFLDSGDGQYLRPILEHNAHDLFSMAKFLGFLTVKKVEKVISNGN
;
A
#
# COMPACT_ATOMS: atom_id res chain seq x y z
N MET A 1 40.77 -51.36 15.47
CA MET A 1 40.52 -49.94 15.76
C MET A 1 41.20 -49.15 14.65
N ILE A 2 40.41 -48.64 13.71
CA ILE A 2 40.86 -47.71 12.68
C ILE A 2 39.98 -46.49 12.90
N ASP A 3 40.56 -45.45 13.51
CA ASP A 3 39.89 -44.18 13.73
C ASP A 3 39.89 -43.38 12.43
N ASN A 4 38.69 -43.18 11.87
CA ASN A 4 38.45 -42.24 10.79
C ASN A 4 37.98 -40.92 11.40
N GLU A 5 38.85 -39.91 11.41
CA GLU A 5 38.44 -38.52 11.60
C GLU A 5 37.71 -38.02 10.34
N PRO A 6 36.54 -37.37 10.46
CA PRO A 6 35.88 -36.76 9.32
C PRO A 6 36.54 -35.42 9.00
N GLN A 7 37.12 -35.30 7.79
CA GLN A 7 37.55 -34.04 7.23
C GLN A 7 36.37 -33.06 7.16
N GLY A 8 36.42 -32.02 7.99
CA GLY A 8 35.49 -30.91 7.98
C GLY A 8 35.55 -30.17 6.65
N ASN A 9 34.48 -30.31 5.88
CA ASN A 9 34.27 -29.57 4.64
C ASN A 9 34.00 -28.09 4.99
N GLN A 10 35.04 -27.26 5.00
CA GLN A 10 34.91 -25.81 5.09
C GLN A 10 34.25 -25.31 3.79
N LYS A 11 32.92 -25.21 3.79
CA LYS A 11 32.20 -24.41 2.79
C LYS A 11 32.72 -22.99 2.88
N ALA A 12 33.49 -22.58 1.88
CA ALA A 12 33.88 -21.20 1.68
C ALA A 12 32.63 -20.32 1.69
N VAL A 13 32.52 -19.44 2.68
CA VAL A 13 31.55 -18.35 2.68
C VAL A 13 31.96 -17.44 1.52
N LYS A 14 31.31 -17.59 0.36
CA LYS A 14 31.43 -16.62 -0.72
C LYS A 14 31.04 -15.26 -0.14
N LYS A 15 31.99 -14.32 -0.11
CA LYS A 15 31.70 -12.89 0.09
C LYS A 15 30.61 -12.53 -0.92
N LYS A 16 29.41 -12.19 -0.47
CA LYS A 16 28.36 -11.65 -1.35
C LYS A 16 28.93 -10.38 -1.97
N ALA A 17 29.10 -10.38 -3.29
CA ALA A 17 29.49 -9.18 -3.99
C ALA A 17 28.37 -8.15 -3.81
N THR A 18 28.73 -6.88 -3.53
CA THR A 18 27.78 -5.77 -3.60
C THR A 18 27.30 -5.67 -5.03
N VAL A 19 26.09 -6.16 -5.30
CA VAL A 19 25.48 -6.07 -6.62
C VAL A 19 24.87 -4.68 -6.71
N LYS A 20 25.42 -3.81 -7.57
CA LYS A 20 24.79 -2.52 -7.84
C LYS A 20 23.72 -2.67 -8.92
N PHE A 21 22.46 -2.37 -8.59
CA PHE A 21 21.27 -2.53 -9.42
C PHE A 21 20.98 -1.29 -10.26
N PHE A 22 21.26 -0.08 -9.73
CA PHE A 22 20.85 1.20 -10.30
C PHE A 22 21.98 2.24 -10.43
N THR A 23 23.26 1.85 -10.43
CA THR A 23 24.34 2.81 -10.73
C THR A 23 24.91 2.63 -12.13
N ASN A 24 25.04 3.73 -12.88
CA ASN A 24 26.04 3.80 -13.94
C ASN A 24 27.46 3.82 -13.30
N GLU A 25 28.52 3.57 -14.08
CA GLU A 25 29.91 3.53 -13.58
C GLU A 25 30.36 4.83 -12.86
N HIS A 26 29.60 5.91 -13.01
CA HIS A 26 29.89 7.25 -12.49
C HIS A 26 29.14 7.62 -11.20
N GLY A 27 28.20 6.79 -10.74
CA GLY A 27 27.46 7.04 -9.49
C GLY A 27 26.37 8.12 -9.60
N ASP A 28 25.89 8.43 -10.82
CA ASP A 28 24.76 9.33 -11.01
C ASP A 28 23.43 8.65 -10.64
N PRO A 29 22.43 9.40 -10.14
CA PRO A 29 21.08 8.89 -9.93
C PRO A 29 20.49 8.30 -11.21
N PHE A 30 20.12 7.03 -11.19
CA PHE A 30 19.38 6.42 -12.29
C PHE A 30 17.92 6.85 -12.23
N SER A 31 17.39 7.29 -13.38
CA SER A 31 15.99 7.72 -13.51
C SER A 31 15.18 6.56 -14.06
N LEU A 32 14.16 6.13 -13.32
CA LEU A 32 13.17 5.16 -13.78
C LEU A 32 12.06 5.88 -14.53
N GLY A 33 12.44 6.40 -15.70
CA GLY A 33 11.63 7.35 -16.45
C GLY A 33 11.54 8.72 -15.77
N PRO A 34 10.62 9.61 -16.21
CA PRO A 34 10.58 10.99 -15.76
C PRO A 34 10.03 11.18 -14.34
N GLU A 35 9.36 10.16 -13.77
CA GLU A 35 8.57 10.29 -12.54
C GLU A 35 9.22 9.70 -11.29
N LEU A 36 10.24 8.84 -11.44
CA LEU A 36 10.90 8.13 -10.35
C LEU A 36 12.42 8.32 -10.46
N LEU A 37 13.02 8.78 -9.36
CA LEU A 37 14.45 9.04 -9.25
C LEU A 37 15.04 8.13 -8.17
N VAL A 38 15.99 7.26 -8.52
CA VAL A 38 16.72 6.47 -7.51
C VAL A 38 17.62 7.41 -6.71
N THR A 39 17.41 7.47 -5.40
CA THR A 39 18.16 8.33 -4.49
C THR A 39 19.21 7.59 -3.68
N GLY A 40 19.11 6.26 -3.60
CA GLY A 40 20.07 5.46 -2.87
C GLY A 40 19.87 3.98 -3.09
N GLU A 41 20.98 3.25 -2.99
CA GLU A 41 21.04 1.81 -3.03
C GLU A 41 22.19 1.38 -2.13
N ARG A 42 21.91 0.53 -1.15
CA ARG A 42 22.92 0.05 -0.21
C ARG A 42 22.52 -1.27 0.43
N GLU A 43 23.53 -2.04 0.81
CA GLU A 43 23.37 -3.10 1.79
C GLU A 43 23.02 -2.48 3.16
N HIS A 44 22.04 -3.08 3.82
CA HIS A 44 21.64 -2.73 5.17
C HIS A 44 21.67 -3.95 6.08
N SER A 45 21.81 -3.72 7.37
CA SER A 45 21.81 -4.76 8.40
C SER A 45 20.93 -4.33 9.56
N ASN A 46 20.13 -5.26 10.07
CA ASN A 46 19.46 -5.10 11.37
C ASN A 46 19.80 -6.30 12.28
N ASP A 47 19.17 -6.36 13.44
CA ASP A 47 19.47 -7.36 14.49
C ASP A 47 19.32 -8.82 14.05
N VAL A 48 18.69 -9.08 12.90
CA VAL A 48 18.38 -10.45 12.43
C VAL A 48 19.00 -10.80 11.08
N GLY A 49 19.70 -9.87 10.40
CA GLY A 49 20.40 -10.19 9.16
C GLY A 49 20.70 -9.01 8.24
N LEU A 50 21.21 -9.35 7.06
CA LEU A 50 21.50 -8.43 5.96
C LEU A 50 20.35 -8.43 4.95
N PHE A 51 20.21 -7.34 4.22
CA PHE A 51 19.32 -7.19 3.06
C PHE A 51 19.76 -5.99 2.23
N GLU A 52 19.17 -5.80 1.06
CA GLU A 52 19.38 -4.58 0.28
C GLU A 52 18.23 -3.59 0.50
N ILE A 53 18.55 -2.30 0.61
CA ILE A 53 17.56 -1.23 0.55
C ILE A 53 17.78 -0.37 -0.70
N VAL A 54 16.71 -0.20 -1.48
CA VAL A 54 16.64 0.76 -2.58
C VAL A 54 15.68 1.88 -2.21
N GLU A 55 16.13 3.12 -2.35
CA GLU A 55 15.34 4.31 -2.04
C GLU A 55 15.14 5.13 -3.30
N MET A 56 13.90 5.57 -3.52
CA MET A 56 13.54 6.38 -4.68
C MET A 56 12.65 7.53 -4.25
N ARG A 57 12.79 8.66 -4.95
CA ARG A 57 11.88 9.80 -4.85
C ARG A 57 10.95 9.81 -6.03
N THR A 58 9.66 10.02 -5.75
CA THR A 58 8.65 10.21 -6.80
C THR A 58 8.49 11.70 -7.13
N ARG A 59 7.94 12.01 -8.29
CA ARG A 59 7.27 13.31 -8.50
C ARG A 59 6.14 13.51 -7.51
N ASN A 60 5.74 14.76 -7.32
CA ASN A 60 4.62 15.11 -6.46
C ASN A 60 3.34 14.43 -6.94
N VAL A 61 2.60 13.87 -5.99
CA VAL A 61 1.24 13.39 -6.18
C VAL A 61 0.34 14.27 -5.33
N GLU A 62 -0.61 14.92 -5.98
CA GLU A 62 -1.60 15.72 -5.26
C GLU A 62 -2.67 14.82 -4.68
N PHE A 63 -2.91 14.99 -3.38
CA PHE A 63 -4.00 14.35 -2.67
C PHE A 63 -4.94 15.42 -2.12
N THR A 64 -6.23 15.25 -2.34
CA THR A 64 -7.26 16.10 -1.74
C THR A 64 -8.16 15.22 -0.89
N PHE A 65 -7.74 14.95 0.34
CA PHE A 65 -8.56 14.19 1.27
C PHE A 65 -9.79 15.01 1.68
N PRO A 66 -10.96 14.36 1.85
CA PRO A 66 -12.19 15.07 2.17
C PRO A 66 -12.12 15.70 3.55
N ASP A 67 -12.88 16.78 3.74
CA ASP A 67 -13.02 17.41 5.05
C ASP A 67 -13.72 16.45 6.03
N PRO A 68 -13.32 16.41 7.32
CA PRO A 68 -14.00 15.64 8.36
C PRO A 68 -15.52 15.85 8.44
N THR A 69 -16.06 16.99 8.00
CA THR A 69 -17.51 17.23 7.96
C THR A 69 -18.27 16.24 7.07
N ILE A 70 -17.60 15.60 6.09
CA ILE A 70 -18.24 14.67 5.14
C ILE A 70 -18.99 13.54 5.85
N LEU A 71 -18.46 13.07 6.99
CA LEU A 71 -19.12 12.04 7.80
C LEU A 71 -20.38 12.60 8.47
N GLY A 72 -20.32 13.85 8.93
CA GLY A 72 -21.44 14.59 9.52
C GLY A 72 -22.60 14.81 8.55
N GLU A 73 -22.30 14.97 7.26
CA GLU A 73 -23.28 15.20 6.19
C GLU A 73 -23.97 13.90 5.73
N ASN A 74 -23.37 12.74 5.99
CA ASN A 74 -23.95 11.46 5.60
C ASN A 74 -24.97 10.95 6.64
N LEU A 75 -26.21 11.41 6.53
CA LEU A 75 -27.32 10.97 7.37
C LEU A 75 -27.58 9.45 7.31
N CYS A 76 -27.16 8.76 6.24
CA CYS A 76 -27.37 7.31 6.11
C CYS A 76 -26.47 6.48 7.04
N LEU A 77 -25.48 7.10 7.71
CA LEU A 77 -24.70 6.46 8.76
C LEU A 77 -25.51 6.22 10.03
N LEU A 78 -26.66 6.88 10.19
CA LEU A 78 -27.55 6.63 11.31
C LEU A 78 -28.31 5.32 11.13
N TYR A 79 -28.24 4.45 12.13
CA TYR A 79 -29.01 3.22 12.13
C TYR A 79 -30.51 3.50 11.94
N GLY A 80 -31.11 2.86 10.92
CA GLY A 80 -32.51 3.05 10.55
C GLY A 80 -32.80 4.25 9.64
N VAL A 81 -31.77 4.99 9.21
CA VAL A 81 -31.89 6.05 8.19
C VAL A 81 -31.35 5.51 6.86
N GLY A 82 -32.26 5.09 5.98
CA GLY A 82 -31.94 4.77 4.60
C GLY A 82 -32.01 6.01 3.67
N PRO A 83 -31.67 5.86 2.38
CA PRO A 83 -31.64 6.97 1.42
C PRO A 83 -32.94 7.78 1.35
N THR A 84 -34.10 7.11 1.37
CA THR A 84 -35.41 7.77 1.36
C THR A 84 -35.65 8.61 2.61
N THR A 85 -35.29 8.09 3.78
CA THR A 85 -35.42 8.81 5.06
C THR A 85 -34.47 10.00 5.11
N ALA A 86 -33.23 9.83 4.64
CA ALA A 86 -32.25 10.91 4.55
C ALA A 86 -32.74 12.04 3.63
N ALA A 87 -33.30 11.70 2.46
CA ALA A 87 -33.86 12.70 1.54
C ALA A 87 -35.01 13.51 2.18
N ARG A 88 -35.89 12.84 2.93
CA ARG A 88 -36.97 13.52 3.66
C ARG A 88 -36.44 14.42 4.77
N LEU A 89 -35.48 13.95 5.56
CA LEU A 89 -34.82 14.73 6.60
C LEU A 89 -34.17 16.00 6.04
N ASN A 90 -33.51 15.89 4.89
CA ASN A 90 -32.94 17.05 4.18
C ASN A 90 -34.02 18.06 3.78
N GLN A 91 -35.19 17.61 3.30
CA GLN A 91 -36.32 18.49 2.97
C GLN A 91 -36.93 19.16 4.21
N GLU A 92 -36.90 18.47 5.36
CA GLU A 92 -37.33 18.99 6.67
C GLU A 92 -36.27 19.94 7.29
N GLY A 93 -35.11 20.12 6.65
CA GLY A 93 -34.06 21.07 7.06
C GLY A 93 -32.91 20.44 7.85
N TYR A 94 -32.94 19.13 8.12
CA TYR A 94 -31.85 18.41 8.78
C TYR A 94 -30.82 17.97 7.74
N ARG A 95 -29.69 18.67 7.64
CA ARG A 95 -28.66 18.43 6.62
C ARG A 95 -27.49 17.60 7.15
N THR A 96 -27.28 17.62 8.45
CA THR A 96 -26.18 16.95 9.12
C THR A 96 -26.67 16.14 10.30
N ILE A 97 -25.85 15.18 10.75
CA ILE A 97 -26.07 14.42 11.98
C ILE A 97 -26.20 15.37 13.19
N TYR A 98 -25.51 16.52 13.18
CA TYR A 98 -25.57 17.52 14.23
C TYR A 98 -26.95 18.19 14.34
N ASP A 99 -27.64 18.40 13.22
CA ASP A 99 -29.02 18.94 13.22
C ASP A 99 -30.00 17.99 13.92
N LEU A 100 -29.70 16.69 13.90
CA LEU A 100 -30.53 15.65 14.50
C LEU A 100 -30.35 15.52 16.01
N THR A 101 -29.44 16.26 16.64
CA THR A 101 -29.19 16.23 18.10
C THR A 101 -30.40 16.65 18.95
N LYS A 102 -31.38 17.32 18.35
CA LYS A 102 -32.66 17.69 18.97
C LYS A 102 -33.87 17.01 18.32
N HIS A 103 -33.65 16.09 17.38
CA HIS A 103 -34.73 15.45 16.64
C HIS A 103 -35.46 14.40 17.51
N PRO A 104 -36.81 14.42 17.61
CA PRO A 104 -37.57 13.57 18.54
C PRO A 104 -37.32 12.06 18.37
N ARG A 105 -37.06 11.61 17.13
CA ARG A 105 -36.80 10.19 16.82
C ARG A 105 -35.32 9.80 16.80
N TRP A 106 -34.43 10.69 16.34
CA TRP A 106 -33.05 10.32 15.96
C TRP A 106 -31.98 10.92 16.87
N GLN A 107 -32.36 11.75 17.85
CA GLN A 107 -31.43 12.39 18.79
C GLN A 107 -30.44 11.41 19.41
N ARG A 108 -30.91 10.29 19.97
CA ARG A 108 -30.02 9.33 20.63
C ARG A 108 -28.98 8.74 19.66
N ALA A 109 -29.44 8.29 18.50
CA ALA A 109 -28.56 7.73 17.46
C ALA A 109 -27.57 8.77 16.93
N ALA A 110 -28.00 10.03 16.77
CA ALA A 110 -27.14 11.14 16.36
C ALA A 110 -26.04 11.41 17.39
N LEU A 111 -26.39 11.53 18.67
CA LEU A 111 -25.42 11.74 19.74
C LEU A 111 -24.41 10.59 19.87
N ASP A 112 -24.87 9.34 19.71
CA ASP A 112 -23.98 8.18 19.74
C ASP A 112 -23.04 8.16 18.53
N LEU A 113 -23.53 8.48 17.33
CA LEU A 113 -22.71 8.56 16.13
C LEU A 113 -21.67 9.70 16.18
N ILE A 114 -22.04 10.87 16.72
CA ILE A 114 -21.12 11.99 16.91
C ILE A 114 -19.92 11.56 17.78
N LYS A 115 -20.17 10.86 18.89
CA LYS A 115 -19.10 10.34 19.75
C LYS A 115 -18.16 9.38 19.01
N ILE A 116 -18.72 8.54 18.12
CA ILE A 116 -17.93 7.60 17.31
C ILE A 116 -17.05 8.37 16.29
N ILE A 117 -17.59 9.40 15.65
CA ILE A 117 -16.85 10.29 14.73
C ILE A 117 -15.73 11.01 15.47
N GLU A 118 -16.02 11.62 16.62
CA GLU A 118 -15.04 12.34 17.45
C GLU A 118 -13.93 11.41 17.96
N ALA A 119 -14.27 10.17 18.31
CA ALA A 119 -13.30 9.14 18.70
C ALA A 119 -12.49 8.57 17.52
N LYS A 120 -12.81 8.94 16.28
CA LYS A 120 -12.23 8.40 15.04
C LYS A 120 -12.26 6.87 14.99
N ASP A 121 -13.34 6.27 15.48
CA ASP A 121 -13.51 4.81 15.50
C ASP A 121 -13.90 4.32 14.09
N THR A 122 -12.88 4.15 13.25
CA THR A 122 -13.02 3.78 11.84
C THR A 122 -13.70 2.43 11.65
N LEU A 123 -13.47 1.47 12.55
CA LEU A 123 -14.11 0.16 12.53
C LEU A 123 -15.62 0.29 12.70
N ARG A 124 -16.09 1.03 13.72
CA ARG A 124 -17.53 1.24 13.91
C ARG A 124 -18.17 2.04 12.79
N LEU A 125 -17.50 3.08 12.30
CA LEU A 125 -18.02 3.89 11.19
C LEU A 125 -18.19 3.06 9.93
N ALA A 126 -17.23 2.18 9.61
CA ALA A 126 -17.35 1.26 8.49
C ALA A 126 -18.50 0.27 8.66
N CYS A 127 -18.75 -0.23 9.88
CA CYS A 127 -19.92 -1.06 10.18
C CYS A 127 -21.24 -0.30 9.98
N TYR A 128 -21.26 1.01 10.18
CA TYR A 128 -22.40 1.88 9.89
C TYR A 128 -22.49 2.30 8.41
N GLY A 129 -21.57 1.83 7.57
CA GLY A 129 -21.60 2.04 6.13
C GLY A 129 -20.76 3.22 5.64
N ALA A 130 -19.92 3.82 6.48
CA ALA A 130 -18.95 4.82 6.03
C ALA A 130 -18.02 4.19 4.99
N SER A 131 -17.86 4.86 3.85
CA SER A 131 -16.97 4.41 2.79
C SER A 131 -15.51 4.69 3.14
N ASP A 132 -14.59 3.92 2.55
CA ASP A 132 -13.15 4.16 2.72
C ASP A 132 -12.76 5.61 2.40
N PHE A 133 -13.49 6.28 1.50
CA PHE A 133 -13.27 7.68 1.17
C PHE A 133 -13.72 8.65 2.26
N GLU A 134 -14.85 8.42 2.90
CA GLU A 134 -15.25 9.26 4.03
C GLU A 134 -14.29 9.07 5.20
N LEU A 135 -13.79 7.84 5.39
CA LEU A 135 -12.79 7.54 6.42
C LEU A 135 -11.43 8.20 6.14
N LEU A 136 -11.07 8.46 4.87
CA LEU A 136 -9.85 9.23 4.53
C LEU A 136 -9.83 10.61 5.18
N SER A 137 -10.99 11.19 5.54
CA SER A 137 -11.06 12.50 6.19
C SER A 137 -10.34 12.55 7.55
N PHE A 138 -10.09 11.41 8.19
CA PHE A 138 -9.32 11.36 9.44
C PHE A 138 -7.82 11.35 9.26
N TYR A 139 -7.34 11.20 8.03
CA TYR A 139 -5.94 10.98 7.73
C TYR A 139 -5.36 12.17 6.99
N ARG A 140 -4.04 12.21 6.93
CA ARG A 140 -3.29 13.15 6.10
C ARG A 140 -2.41 12.35 5.15
N PRO A 141 -2.00 12.90 4.00
CA PRO A 141 -1.12 12.17 3.07
C PRO A 141 0.13 11.60 3.75
N GLU A 142 0.71 12.31 4.72
CA GLU A 142 1.92 11.87 5.43
C GLU A 142 1.69 10.69 6.41
N THR A 143 0.44 10.38 6.76
CA THR A 143 0.08 9.25 7.64
C THR A 143 -0.45 8.03 6.88
N VAL A 144 -0.54 8.15 5.55
CA VAL A 144 -0.92 7.08 4.64
C VAL A 144 0.35 6.46 4.04
N ARG A 145 0.43 5.13 4.03
CA ARG A 145 1.49 4.40 3.33
C ARG A 145 0.89 3.48 2.28
N PHE A 146 1.59 3.32 1.18
CA PHE A 146 1.25 2.35 0.14
C PHE A 146 2.21 1.17 0.26
N ILE A 147 1.72 -0.04 0.01
CA ILE A 147 2.52 -1.25 0.07
C ILE A 147 2.22 -2.17 -1.09
N ASP A 148 3.26 -2.83 -1.57
CA ASP A 148 3.22 -3.89 -2.56
C ASP A 148 4.36 -4.88 -2.27
N ILE A 149 4.13 -6.18 -2.48
CA ILE A 149 5.12 -7.23 -2.20
C ILE A 149 5.35 -8.13 -3.41
N GLU A 150 6.58 -8.63 -3.53
CA GLU A 150 6.91 -9.70 -4.49
C GLU A 150 7.28 -10.99 -3.77
N THR A 151 6.76 -12.09 -4.30
CA THR A 151 6.87 -13.41 -3.69
C THR A 151 7.29 -14.46 -4.71
N VAL A 152 7.93 -15.53 -4.25
CA VAL A 152 8.32 -16.65 -5.13
C VAL A 152 7.11 -17.51 -5.54
N GLY A 153 5.98 -17.38 -4.84
CA GLY A 153 4.74 -18.07 -5.19
C GLY A 153 3.52 -17.47 -4.52
N LEU A 154 2.34 -17.98 -4.88
CA LEU A 154 1.05 -17.38 -4.51
C LEU A 154 0.58 -17.66 -3.09
N TYR A 155 1.31 -18.47 -2.33
CA TYR A 155 0.93 -18.90 -0.98
C TYR A 155 2.04 -18.57 0.00
N TYR A 156 1.67 -18.17 1.22
CA TYR A 156 2.59 -17.78 2.30
C TYR A 156 3.59 -18.87 2.73
N ILE A 157 3.52 -20.08 2.17
CA ILE A 157 4.57 -21.10 2.31
C ILE A 157 5.85 -20.68 1.58
N HIS A 158 5.74 -19.85 0.54
CA HIS A 158 6.87 -19.32 -0.20
C HIS A 158 7.40 -18.02 0.43
N PRO A 159 8.71 -17.74 0.31
CA PRO A 159 9.27 -16.48 0.81
C PRO A 159 8.73 -15.24 0.09
N VAL A 160 8.60 -14.14 0.84
CA VAL A 160 8.62 -12.78 0.29
C VAL A 160 10.07 -12.42 0.04
N PHE A 161 10.37 -11.81 -1.10
CA PHE A 161 11.73 -11.35 -1.39
C PHE A 161 11.83 -9.85 -1.64
N LEU A 162 10.71 -9.16 -1.91
CA LEU A 162 10.68 -7.71 -2.03
C LEU A 162 9.47 -7.17 -1.26
N ILE A 163 9.69 -6.14 -0.46
CA ILE A 163 8.63 -5.35 0.16
C ILE A 163 8.87 -3.90 -0.20
N GLY A 164 7.97 -3.35 -1.02
CA GLY A 164 7.96 -1.95 -1.38
C GLY A 164 7.01 -1.17 -0.50
N ILE A 165 7.47 -0.03 0.03
CA ILE A 165 6.63 0.90 0.79
C ILE A 165 6.84 2.31 0.25
N LEU A 166 5.73 2.99 -0.06
CA LEU A 166 5.71 4.41 -0.42
C LEU A 166 5.08 5.22 0.70
N GLU A 167 5.81 6.23 1.19
CA GLU A 167 5.34 7.24 2.15
C GLU A 167 5.51 8.66 1.58
N PHE A 168 4.76 9.62 2.12
CA PHE A 168 4.81 11.01 1.67
C PHE A 168 5.40 11.92 2.74
N GLU A 169 6.33 12.77 2.32
CA GLU A 169 6.95 13.79 3.18
C GLU A 169 7.13 15.09 2.37
N ASN A 170 6.66 16.21 2.93
CA ASN A 170 6.78 17.54 2.31
C ASN A 170 6.24 17.61 0.85
N GLY A 171 5.22 16.82 0.53
CA GLY A 171 4.60 16.76 -0.81
C GLY A 171 5.28 15.81 -1.81
N TYR A 172 6.41 15.21 -1.44
CA TYR A 172 7.13 14.24 -2.27
C TYR A 172 6.89 12.82 -1.76
N GLY A 173 6.78 11.86 -2.68
CA GLY A 173 6.76 10.44 -2.34
C GLY A 173 8.18 9.91 -2.17
N GLN A 174 8.37 9.05 -1.16
CA GLN A 174 9.59 8.30 -0.90
C GLN A 174 9.25 6.82 -0.93
N ILE A 175 9.80 6.10 -1.90
CA ILE A 175 9.72 4.65 -2.00
C ILE A 175 10.92 4.07 -1.28
N ARG A 176 10.69 3.11 -0.38
CA ARG A 176 11.71 2.21 0.17
C ARG A 176 11.37 0.78 -0.23
N GLN A 177 12.33 0.11 -0.85
CA GLN A 177 12.25 -1.28 -1.23
C GLN A 177 13.22 -2.10 -0.40
N PHE A 178 12.69 -3.06 0.35
CA PHE A 178 13.48 -4.00 1.15
C PHE A 178 13.59 -5.31 0.36
N LEU A 179 14.78 -5.58 -0.16
CA LEU A 179 15.06 -6.71 -1.04
C LEU A 179 15.91 -7.76 -0.33
N ALA A 180 15.41 -8.99 -0.30
CA ALA A 180 16.17 -10.17 0.12
C ALA A 180 16.92 -10.75 -1.09
N ARG A 181 18.25 -10.84 -0.99
CA ARG A 181 19.13 -11.37 -2.05
C ARG A 181 19.27 -12.89 -2.00
N ASP A 182 18.77 -13.50 -0.94
CA ASP A 182 18.46 -14.92 -0.85
C ASP A 182 17.36 -15.15 0.19
N PHE A 183 16.86 -16.39 0.28
CA PHE A 183 15.78 -16.74 1.20
C PHE A 183 16.12 -16.56 2.69
N GLY A 184 17.41 -16.52 3.05
CA GLY A 184 17.86 -16.28 4.42
C GLY A 184 17.69 -14.83 4.86
N GLU A 185 17.63 -13.89 3.91
CA GLU A 185 17.46 -12.45 4.19
C GLU A 185 15.99 -12.04 4.41
N GLU A 186 15.03 -12.92 4.14
CA GLU A 186 13.59 -12.63 4.29
C GLU A 186 13.24 -12.12 5.71
N ARG A 187 13.82 -12.74 6.74
CA ARG A 187 13.55 -12.34 8.13
C ARG A 187 13.94 -10.89 8.40
N ALA A 188 15.03 -10.43 7.79
CA ALA A 188 15.54 -9.08 7.98
C ALA A 188 14.64 -8.04 7.30
N ILE A 189 14.20 -8.29 6.06
CA ILE A 189 13.27 -7.39 5.37
C ILE A 189 11.89 -7.32 6.06
N LEU A 190 11.40 -8.44 6.60
CA LEU A 190 10.13 -8.48 7.34
C LEU A 190 10.20 -7.68 8.63
N LEU A 191 11.31 -7.80 9.38
CA LEU A 191 11.51 -7.01 10.60
C LEU A 191 11.53 -5.51 10.28
N GLU A 192 12.28 -5.11 9.26
CA GLU A 192 12.38 -3.71 8.83
C GLU A 192 11.03 -3.14 8.41
N ALA A 193 10.31 -3.87 7.55
CA ALA A 193 8.97 -3.49 7.10
C ALA A 193 7.99 -3.37 8.28
N SER A 194 8.02 -4.30 9.25
CA SER A 194 7.14 -4.25 10.42
C SER A 194 7.35 -2.98 11.25
N GLN A 195 8.60 -2.52 11.41
CA GLN A 195 8.90 -1.30 12.16
C GLN A 195 8.32 -0.05 11.48
N LEU A 196 8.37 0.00 10.15
CA LEU A 196 7.78 1.09 9.38
C LEU A 196 6.24 1.03 9.42
N LEU A 197 5.67 -0.16 9.29
CA LEU A 197 4.22 -0.38 9.31
C LEU A 197 3.59 -0.10 10.68
N LYS A 198 4.30 -0.32 11.79
CA LYS A 198 3.82 -0.03 13.15
C LYS A 198 3.36 1.42 13.34
N LYS A 199 3.96 2.37 12.63
CA LYS A 199 3.63 3.82 12.69
C LYS A 199 2.56 4.24 11.67
N THR A 200 1.91 3.28 11.02
CA THR A 200 0.99 3.54 9.91
C THR A 200 -0.45 3.54 10.40
N SER A 201 -1.18 4.62 10.15
CA SER A 201 -2.59 4.71 10.52
C SER A 201 -3.50 4.16 9.42
N MET A 202 -3.13 4.35 8.16
CA MET A 202 -3.81 3.77 7.00
C MET A 202 -2.82 3.19 6.01
N LEU A 203 -3.08 1.96 5.59
CA LEU A 203 -2.30 1.22 4.62
C LEU A 203 -3.11 1.05 3.33
N VAL A 204 -2.57 1.54 2.23
CA VAL A 204 -3.15 1.46 0.90
C VAL A 204 -2.46 0.35 0.12
N SER A 205 -3.22 -0.47 -0.58
CA SER A 205 -2.69 -1.54 -1.44
C SER A 205 -3.63 -1.79 -2.63
N TYR A 206 -3.18 -2.58 -3.59
CA TYR A 206 -4.01 -3.05 -4.69
C TYR A 206 -4.22 -4.55 -4.53
N ASN A 207 -5.42 -4.99 -4.11
CA ASN A 207 -5.71 -6.38 -3.74
C ASN A 207 -4.99 -6.87 -2.44
N GLY A 208 -4.27 -6.00 -1.74
CA GLY A 208 -3.46 -6.41 -0.59
C GLY A 208 -4.22 -6.76 0.68
N ARG A 209 -5.51 -6.37 0.79
CA ARG A 209 -6.38 -6.86 1.86
C ARG A 209 -6.61 -8.37 1.78
N SER A 210 -6.60 -8.93 0.56
CA SER A 210 -6.79 -10.36 0.32
C SER A 210 -5.49 -11.12 0.06
N PHE A 211 -4.40 -10.43 -0.28
CA PHE A 211 -3.12 -11.04 -0.62
C PHE A 211 -1.98 -10.55 0.28
N ASP A 212 -1.43 -9.37 0.01
CA ASP A 212 -0.18 -8.86 0.59
C ASP A 212 -0.13 -8.93 2.12
N LEU A 213 -1.15 -8.38 2.79
CA LEU A 213 -1.14 -8.23 4.24
C LEU A 213 -1.34 -9.57 4.95
N PRO A 214 -2.30 -10.43 4.56
CA PRO A 214 -2.34 -11.81 5.03
C PRO A 214 -1.02 -12.57 4.80
N TYR A 215 -0.38 -12.38 3.65
CA TYR A 215 0.89 -13.01 3.30
C TYR A 215 2.01 -12.58 4.26
N LEU A 216 2.21 -11.27 4.42
CA LEU A 216 3.19 -10.68 5.36
C LEU A 216 2.95 -11.16 6.80
N LYS A 217 1.70 -11.08 7.29
CA LYS A 217 1.35 -11.56 8.63
C LYS A 217 1.67 -13.07 8.79
N GLY A 218 1.46 -13.87 7.74
CA GLY A 218 1.84 -15.28 7.70
C GLY A 218 3.35 -15.51 7.80
N ARG A 219 4.14 -14.80 6.98
CA ARG A 219 5.62 -14.92 6.99
C ARG A 219 6.25 -14.39 8.27
N MET A 220 5.72 -13.31 8.84
CA MET A 220 6.17 -12.81 10.14
C MET A 220 5.95 -13.84 11.24
N ARG A 221 4.78 -14.49 11.29
CA ARG A 221 4.52 -15.58 12.25
C ARG A 221 5.46 -16.76 12.04
N TYR A 222 5.71 -17.14 10.79
CA TYR A 222 6.68 -18.21 10.46
C TYR A 222 8.07 -17.90 11.01
N HIS A 223 8.53 -16.65 10.89
CA HIS A 223 9.81 -16.17 11.43
C HIS A 223 9.78 -15.76 12.91
N GLN A 224 8.66 -16.03 13.61
CA GLN A 224 8.46 -15.66 15.03
C GLN A 224 8.63 -14.16 15.30
N LEU A 225 8.28 -13.32 14.32
CA LEU A 225 8.24 -11.87 14.45
C LEU A 225 6.87 -11.43 14.98
N GLU A 226 6.86 -10.37 15.78
CA GLU A 226 5.64 -9.76 16.27
C GLU A 226 4.88 -9.09 15.11
N VAL A 227 3.59 -9.39 14.97
CA VAL A 227 2.71 -8.69 14.03
C VAL A 227 2.06 -7.52 14.77
N ASN A 228 2.70 -6.35 14.72
CA ASN A 228 2.29 -5.17 15.49
C ASN A 228 1.77 -4.00 14.65
N PHE A 229 1.21 -4.30 13.47
CA PHE A 229 0.48 -3.33 12.65
C PHE A 229 -0.96 -3.79 12.40
N ASP A 230 -1.91 -2.88 12.62
CA ASP A 230 -3.33 -3.09 12.35
C ASP A 230 -3.99 -1.83 11.77
N SER A 231 -3.24 -1.15 10.90
CA SER A 231 -3.69 0.03 10.17
C SER A 231 -5.00 -0.24 9.43
N TRP A 232 -5.84 0.79 9.30
CA TRP A 232 -7.00 0.70 8.42
C TRP A 232 -6.56 0.42 6.99
N GLN A 233 -7.22 -0.52 6.31
CA GLN A 233 -6.81 -0.96 4.97
C GLN A 233 -7.72 -0.37 3.91
N LEU A 234 -7.16 0.46 3.03
CA LEU A 234 -7.81 0.93 1.82
C LEU A 234 -7.31 0.10 0.64
N ASP A 235 -8.16 -0.77 0.13
CA ASP A 235 -7.84 -1.61 -1.03
C ASP A 235 -8.37 -0.95 -2.31
N LEU A 236 -7.45 -0.50 -3.15
CA LEU A 236 -7.75 0.21 -4.39
C LEU A 236 -8.40 -0.69 -5.45
N LEU A 237 -8.22 -2.01 -5.41
CA LEU A 237 -8.92 -2.91 -6.33
C LEU A 237 -10.43 -2.88 -6.08
N ARG A 238 -10.85 -2.75 -4.81
CA ARG A 238 -12.28 -2.58 -4.48
C ARG A 238 -12.81 -1.26 -5.04
N GLN A 239 -12.02 -0.19 -4.97
CA GLN A 239 -12.40 1.11 -5.53
C GLN A 239 -12.42 1.09 -7.06
N ALA A 240 -11.44 0.44 -7.70
CA ALA A 240 -11.42 0.23 -9.15
C ALA A 240 -12.69 -0.50 -9.61
N ARG A 241 -13.00 -1.65 -8.99
CA ARG A 241 -14.21 -2.44 -9.30
C ARG A 241 -15.50 -1.66 -9.07
N LYS A 242 -15.57 -0.84 -8.01
CA LYS A 242 -16.76 -0.02 -7.71
C LYS A 242 -17.02 1.03 -8.80
N ASN A 243 -15.97 1.62 -9.36
CA ASN A 243 -16.09 2.74 -10.30
C ASN A 243 -16.06 2.30 -11.77
N TYR A 244 -15.44 1.16 -12.10
CA TYR A 244 -15.07 0.83 -13.48
C TYR A 244 -15.43 -0.59 -13.94
N ARG A 245 -15.97 -1.45 -13.06
CA ARG A 245 -16.42 -2.78 -13.48
C ARG A 245 -17.54 -2.65 -14.52
N GLY A 246 -17.38 -3.35 -15.65
CA GLY A 246 -18.32 -3.29 -16.78
C GLY A 246 -18.08 -2.09 -17.72
N VAL A 247 -17.14 -1.20 -17.39
CA VAL A 247 -16.70 -0.09 -18.26
C VAL A 247 -15.33 -0.38 -18.85
N LEU A 248 -14.40 -0.88 -18.02
CA LEU A 248 -13.06 -1.29 -18.45
C LEU A 248 -12.99 -2.79 -18.74
N PRO A 249 -12.05 -3.25 -19.60
CA PRO A 249 -11.91 -4.67 -19.93
C PRO A 249 -11.62 -5.53 -18.69
N ASP A 250 -10.82 -5.02 -17.77
CA ASP A 250 -10.64 -5.56 -16.43
C ASP A 250 -10.32 -4.45 -15.42
N CYS A 251 -10.15 -4.81 -14.15
CA CYS A 251 -9.71 -3.91 -13.10
C CYS A 251 -8.36 -4.37 -12.55
N ARG A 252 -7.38 -4.67 -13.41
CA ARG A 252 -5.98 -4.81 -13.00
C ARG A 252 -5.33 -3.42 -12.94
N LEU A 253 -4.26 -3.28 -12.17
CA LEU A 253 -3.59 -1.99 -11.99
C LEU A 253 -3.08 -1.42 -13.33
N LEU A 254 -2.45 -2.25 -14.17
CA LEU A 254 -2.04 -1.87 -15.54
C LEU A 254 -3.19 -1.33 -16.40
N THR A 255 -4.40 -1.88 -16.27
CA THR A 255 -5.58 -1.39 -17.00
C THR A 255 -6.05 -0.05 -16.44
N ILE A 256 -5.97 0.14 -15.13
CA ILE A 256 -6.27 1.43 -14.49
C ILE A 256 -5.27 2.50 -14.94
N GLU A 257 -3.99 2.17 -15.01
CA GLU A 257 -2.97 3.09 -15.52
C GLU A 257 -3.27 3.55 -16.94
N LYS A 258 -3.46 2.59 -17.84
CA LYS A 258 -3.71 2.88 -19.25
C LYS A 258 -5.01 3.65 -19.46
N CYS A 259 -6.11 3.18 -18.88
CA CYS A 259 -7.43 3.69 -19.21
C CYS A 259 -7.90 4.85 -18.33
N VAL A 260 -7.36 4.99 -17.11
CA VAL A 260 -7.78 6.03 -16.15
C VAL A 260 -6.70 7.08 -15.95
N LEU A 261 -5.44 6.66 -15.82
CA LEU A 261 -4.31 7.58 -15.62
C LEU A 261 -3.65 8.03 -16.92
N ASN A 262 -4.04 7.45 -18.06
CA ASN A 262 -3.45 7.68 -19.38
C ASN A 262 -1.92 7.45 -19.38
N GLN A 263 -1.47 6.39 -18.70
CA GLN A 263 -0.08 5.97 -18.61
C GLN A 263 0.08 4.58 -19.20
N GLU A 264 1.03 4.42 -20.12
CA GLU A 264 1.41 3.11 -20.66
C GLU A 264 2.83 2.78 -20.24
N ARG A 265 3.02 1.57 -19.70
CA ARG A 265 4.35 1.00 -19.45
C ARG A 265 4.75 0.18 -20.66
N ASN A 266 5.86 0.55 -21.32
CA ASN A 266 6.31 -0.13 -22.54
C ASN A 266 7.24 -1.33 -22.27
N ASP A 267 7.98 -1.31 -21.15
CA ASP A 267 9.05 -2.28 -20.86
C ASP A 267 8.85 -3.02 -19.52
N ASP A 268 7.61 -3.07 -19.00
CA ASP A 268 7.32 -3.69 -17.71
C ASP A 268 7.36 -5.22 -17.78
N ILE A 269 7.93 -5.84 -16.74
CA ILE A 269 7.93 -7.29 -16.61
C ILE A 269 6.50 -7.79 -16.32
N PRO A 270 6.02 -8.84 -17.01
CA PRO A 270 4.75 -9.45 -16.63
C PRO A 270 4.85 -9.99 -15.20
N GLY A 271 3.86 -9.70 -14.35
CA GLY A 271 3.86 -10.18 -12.96
C GLY A 271 4.04 -11.71 -12.80
N SER A 272 3.62 -12.50 -13.80
CA SER A 272 3.84 -13.95 -13.84
C SER A 272 5.31 -14.38 -13.98
N GLU A 273 6.16 -13.49 -14.50
CA GLU A 273 7.59 -13.74 -14.75
C GLU A 273 8.47 -13.34 -13.56
N ILE A 274 7.95 -12.55 -12.61
CA ILE A 274 8.70 -12.00 -11.48
C ILE A 274 9.43 -13.09 -10.69
N ALA A 275 8.72 -14.16 -10.31
CA ALA A 275 9.32 -15.29 -9.60
C ALA A 275 10.41 -16.00 -10.43
N ARG A 276 10.24 -16.08 -11.76
CA ARG A 276 11.26 -16.68 -12.64
C ARG A 276 12.53 -15.81 -12.69
N TYR A 277 12.39 -14.49 -12.83
CA TYR A 277 13.52 -13.57 -12.82
C TYR A 277 14.27 -13.62 -11.50
N TYR A 278 13.56 -13.65 -10.36
CA TYR A 278 14.21 -13.79 -9.06
C TYR A 278 15.00 -15.10 -8.94
N ASN A 279 14.46 -16.23 -9.42
CA ASN A 279 15.20 -17.49 -9.46
C ASN A 279 16.43 -17.41 -10.38
N CYS A 280 16.34 -16.77 -11.55
CA CYS A 280 17.50 -16.54 -12.41
C CYS A 280 18.59 -15.73 -11.69
N PHE A 281 18.21 -14.73 -10.89
CA PHE A 281 19.15 -14.01 -10.02
C PHE A 281 19.79 -14.94 -8.98
N LEU A 282 19.02 -15.77 -8.27
CA LEU A 282 19.56 -16.70 -7.27
C LEU A 282 20.56 -17.70 -7.87
N ASP A 283 20.31 -18.16 -9.10
CA ASP A 283 21.18 -19.12 -9.79
C ASP A 283 22.46 -18.48 -10.34
N SER A 284 22.35 -17.27 -10.90
CA SER A 284 23.46 -16.61 -11.62
C SER A 284 24.25 -15.62 -10.75
N GLY A 285 23.63 -15.06 -9.71
CA GLY A 285 24.12 -13.89 -8.98
C GLY A 285 24.05 -12.58 -9.76
N ASP A 286 23.40 -12.57 -10.92
CA ASP A 286 23.39 -11.43 -11.83
C ASP A 286 22.24 -10.45 -11.52
N GLY A 287 22.60 -9.27 -11.00
CA GLY A 287 21.65 -8.22 -10.61
C GLY A 287 20.76 -7.69 -11.73
N GLN A 288 21.09 -7.94 -13.00
CA GLN A 288 20.25 -7.51 -14.12
C GLN A 288 18.84 -8.11 -14.07
N TYR A 289 18.67 -9.28 -13.45
CA TYR A 289 17.36 -9.91 -13.26
C TYR A 289 16.52 -9.25 -12.16
N LEU A 290 17.14 -8.54 -11.22
CA LEU A 290 16.42 -7.86 -10.13
C LEU A 290 15.92 -6.48 -10.54
N ARG A 291 16.65 -5.78 -11.41
CA ARG A 291 16.26 -4.45 -11.91
C ARG A 291 14.80 -4.36 -12.36
N PRO A 292 14.31 -5.19 -13.31
CA PRO A 292 12.93 -5.08 -13.77
C PRO A 292 11.89 -5.37 -12.67
N ILE A 293 12.24 -6.20 -11.67
CA ILE A 293 11.35 -6.47 -10.53
C ILE A 293 11.24 -5.24 -9.62
N LEU A 294 12.38 -4.60 -9.33
CA LEU A 294 12.42 -3.37 -8.54
C LEU A 294 11.68 -2.23 -9.26
N GLU A 295 11.83 -2.12 -10.58
CA GLU A 295 11.11 -1.16 -11.42
C GLU A 295 9.59 -1.41 -11.38
N HIS A 296 9.15 -2.65 -11.56
CA HIS A 296 7.75 -3.05 -11.50
C HIS A 296 7.09 -2.63 -10.18
N ASN A 297 7.66 -3.07 -9.07
CA ASN A 297 7.14 -2.79 -7.74
C ASN A 297 7.12 -1.27 -7.43
N ALA A 298 8.15 -0.53 -7.87
CA ALA A 298 8.18 0.92 -7.70
C ALA A 298 7.09 1.64 -8.52
N HIS A 299 6.87 1.19 -9.75
CA HIS A 299 5.78 1.71 -10.58
C HIS A 299 4.40 1.35 -10.00
N ASP A 300 4.20 0.14 -9.48
CA ASP A 300 2.93 -0.27 -8.86
C ASP A 300 2.58 0.59 -7.64
N LEU A 301 3.56 0.83 -6.75
CA LEU A 301 3.43 1.77 -5.64
C LEU A 301 3.02 3.17 -6.09
N PHE A 302 3.70 3.69 -7.11
CA PHE A 302 3.45 5.05 -7.59
C PHE A 302 2.10 5.17 -8.30
N SER A 303 1.72 4.17 -9.10
CA SER A 303 0.42 4.10 -9.76
C SER A 303 -0.73 4.02 -8.78
N MET A 304 -0.58 3.27 -7.69
CA MET A 304 -1.55 3.26 -6.60
C MET A 304 -1.73 4.66 -5.98
N ALA A 305 -0.64 5.38 -5.73
CA ALA A 305 -0.69 6.75 -5.23
C ALA A 305 -1.41 7.69 -6.21
N LYS A 306 -1.06 7.66 -7.50
CA LYS A 306 -1.72 8.46 -8.54
C LYS A 306 -3.19 8.13 -8.67
N PHE A 307 -3.55 6.86 -8.57
CA PHE A 307 -4.94 6.43 -8.63
C PHE A 307 -5.77 6.90 -7.43
N LEU A 308 -5.20 6.83 -6.22
CA LEU A 308 -5.87 7.40 -5.05
C LEU A 308 -6.05 8.93 -5.21
N GLY A 309 -5.00 9.64 -5.62
CA GLY A 309 -5.05 11.08 -5.96
C GLY A 309 -6.19 11.39 -6.93
N PHE A 310 -6.22 10.71 -8.07
CA PHE A 310 -7.28 10.84 -9.08
C PHE A 310 -8.68 10.63 -8.50
N LEU A 311 -8.89 9.56 -7.73
CA LEU A 311 -10.21 9.26 -7.15
C LEU A 311 -10.64 10.32 -6.13
N THR A 312 -9.70 10.85 -5.36
CA THR A 312 -9.98 11.89 -4.36
C THR A 312 -10.39 13.21 -4.99
N VAL A 313 -9.67 13.68 -6.01
CA VAL A 313 -10.02 14.89 -6.78
C VAL A 313 -11.39 14.74 -7.45
N LYS A 314 -11.60 13.65 -8.20
CA LYS A 314 -12.87 13.40 -8.91
C LYS A 314 -14.08 13.38 -7.98
N LYS A 315 -13.92 12.87 -6.75
CA LYS A 315 -14.99 12.85 -5.76
C LYS A 315 -15.29 14.23 -5.19
N VAL A 316 -14.26 15.03 -4.92
CA VAL A 316 -14.43 16.41 -4.47
C VAL A 316 -15.18 17.22 -5.53
N GLU A 317 -14.80 17.10 -6.81
CA GLU A 317 -15.51 17.75 -7.93
C GLU A 317 -16.97 17.30 -8.04
N LYS A 318 -17.24 16.01 -7.82
CA LYS A 318 -18.62 15.48 -7.81
C LYS A 318 -19.45 16.02 -6.63
N VAL A 319 -18.84 16.24 -5.48
CA VAL A 319 -19.53 16.85 -4.31
C VAL A 319 -19.86 18.31 -4.61
N ILE A 320 -18.90 19.08 -5.15
CA ILE A 320 -19.10 20.49 -5.52
C ILE A 320 -20.20 20.64 -6.58
N SER A 321 -20.22 19.78 -7.60
CA SER A 321 -21.22 19.82 -8.67
C SER A 321 -22.63 19.38 -8.26
N ASN A 322 -22.77 18.55 -7.22
CA ASN A 322 -24.08 18.16 -6.66
C ASN A 322 -24.57 19.09 -5.53
N GLY A 323 -23.72 20.02 -5.08
CA GLY A 323 -24.02 21.00 -4.02
C GLY A 323 -24.52 22.36 -4.53
N ASN A 324 -24.58 22.56 -5.84
CA ASN A 324 -25.18 23.72 -6.53
C ASN A 324 -26.49 23.32 -7.21
#